data_AF-A0A7W0A319-F1
#
_entry.id   AF-A0A7W0A319-F1
#
_cell.length_a   1.000
_cell.length_b   1.000
_cell.length_c   1.000
_cell.angle_alpha   90.00
_cell.angle_beta   90.00
_cell.angle_gamma   90.00
#
_symmetry.space_group_name_H-M   'P 1'
#
loop_
_entity.id
_entity.type
_entity.pdbx_description
1 polymer ?
#
loop_
_entity_poly.entity_id
_entity_poly.type
_entity_poly.pdbx_seq_one_letter_code
_entity_poly.pdbx_strand_id
1 'polypeptide(L)'
;MDILETMGNRVVGTGMRERERCVAINSVDALMGRERSPGPVGFGGGPAASVGQVIDQLQADSARMIANWVLRVANMPAFRAWPDLSLVELQESIPALLNATLIAMRSPDPSRDPEPETRAIEVAERHGQARAGDAFPIGVLLAEFQAMGAELRLAILRISNGDPEMVEVARELEGRLTRTLDVATIAAAEGWVDRTQAAPR
;
A
#
# COMPACT_ATOMS: atom_id res chain seq x y z
N MET A 1 15.44 -19.69 62.96
CA MET A 1 15.44 -20.46 61.71
C MET A 1 15.47 -19.44 60.59
N ASP A 2 16.59 -18.77 60.31
CA ASP A 2 17.93 -19.30 59.93
C ASP A 2 17.76 -20.19 58.68
N ILE A 3 18.29 -19.92 57.48
CA ILE A 3 19.67 -19.62 57.04
C ILE A 3 19.55 -19.31 55.51
N LEU A 4 20.04 -18.16 55.01
CA LEU A 4 21.32 -17.98 54.27
C LEU A 4 21.41 -18.73 52.92
N GLU A 5 21.62 -18.01 51.82
CA GLU A 5 22.87 -18.00 51.00
C GLU A 5 22.59 -18.66 49.64
N THR A 6 22.90 -18.07 48.48
CA THR A 6 24.26 -17.81 47.94
C THR A 6 24.06 -16.99 46.65
N MET A 7 24.49 -15.73 46.56
CA MET A 7 25.75 -15.25 45.95
C MET A 7 26.06 -15.65 44.49
N GLY A 8 26.47 -14.65 43.70
CA GLY A 8 27.23 -14.79 42.44
C GLY A 8 26.71 -13.90 41.30
N ASN A 9 26.82 -12.57 41.34
CA ASN A 9 27.99 -11.77 40.95
C ASN A 9 28.65 -12.13 39.59
N ARG A 10 28.44 -11.25 38.60
CA ARG A 10 29.29 -10.80 37.46
C ARG A 10 30.08 -11.82 36.61
N VAL A 11 29.98 -11.64 35.29
CA VAL A 11 31.06 -11.42 34.28
C VAL A 11 30.42 -11.57 32.88
N VAL A 12 30.15 -10.47 32.17
CA VAL A 12 30.96 -9.89 31.06
C VAL A 12 31.21 -10.85 29.88
N GLY A 13 30.64 -10.50 28.73
CA GLY A 13 31.37 -10.53 27.46
C GLY A 13 30.86 -11.51 26.40
N THR A 14 30.29 -10.93 25.33
CA THR A 14 30.24 -11.34 23.90
C THR A 14 28.84 -11.00 23.36
N GLY A 15 28.63 -10.29 22.26
CA GLY A 15 29.51 -9.82 21.21
C GLY A 15 28.85 -8.65 20.49
N MET A 16 29.69 -7.66 20.25
CA MET A 16 29.54 -6.56 19.29
C MET A 16 29.03 -7.09 17.94
N ARG A 17 27.89 -6.57 17.44
CA ARG A 17 27.54 -6.31 16.03
C ARG A 17 26.01 -6.08 15.88
N GLU A 18 25.57 -4.86 16.16
CA GLU A 18 24.20 -4.43 15.80
C GLU A 18 24.16 -2.96 15.35
N ARG A 19 25.24 -2.50 14.72
CA ARG A 19 25.33 -1.19 14.07
C ARG A 19 25.99 -1.32 12.71
N GLU A 20 25.38 -2.11 11.82
CA GLU A 20 25.78 -2.18 10.41
C GLU A 20 24.71 -2.89 9.57
N ARG A 21 23.47 -2.40 9.62
CA ARG A 21 22.47 -2.64 8.56
C ARG A 21 21.58 -1.41 8.37
N CYS A 22 22.21 -0.29 8.06
CA CYS A 22 21.58 0.77 7.26
C CYS A 22 22.20 0.69 5.88
N VAL A 23 21.75 -0.28 5.07
CA VAL A 23 22.10 -0.34 3.65
C VAL A 23 21.18 0.62 2.91
N ALA A 24 21.77 1.76 2.59
CA ALA A 24 21.64 2.52 1.35
C ALA A 24 20.52 2.10 0.38
N ILE A 25 19.44 2.88 0.35
CA ILE A 25 18.75 3.30 -0.87
C ILE A 25 18.35 4.76 -0.65
N ASN A 26 19.25 5.70 -0.97
CA ASN A 26 18.94 7.13 -1.20
C ASN A 26 20.23 7.82 -1.69
N SER A 27 20.60 7.53 -2.94
CA SER A 27 21.63 8.27 -3.66
C SER A 27 21.27 8.35 -5.14
N VAL A 28 20.29 9.18 -5.48
CA VAL A 28 20.09 9.69 -6.86
C VAL A 28 20.10 11.24 -6.91
N ASP A 29 20.14 11.94 -5.77
CA ASP A 29 20.08 13.41 -5.72
C ASP A 29 21.43 14.16 -5.89
N ALA A 30 22.54 13.45 -6.12
CA ALA A 30 23.87 14.06 -6.04
C ALA A 30 24.51 14.48 -7.39
N LEU A 31 23.78 14.52 -8.51
CA LEU A 31 24.43 14.61 -9.83
C LEU A 31 23.85 15.61 -10.86
N MET A 32 23.03 16.58 -10.48
CA MET A 32 22.59 17.62 -11.41
C MET A 32 22.89 19.02 -10.87
N GLY A 33 23.76 19.71 -11.60
CA GLY A 33 24.36 21.00 -11.25
C GLY A 33 23.33 22.12 -11.16
N ARG A 34 23.46 22.90 -10.09
CA ARG A 34 22.67 24.09 -9.80
C ARG A 34 23.39 25.31 -10.37
N GLU A 35 23.05 25.69 -11.60
CA GLU A 35 23.36 27.03 -12.11
C GLU A 35 22.24 28.00 -11.68
N ARG A 36 22.63 29.05 -10.95
CA ARG A 36 21.81 30.22 -10.64
C ARG A 36 21.89 31.21 -11.81
N SER A 37 20.76 31.83 -12.19
CA SER A 37 20.51 33.30 -12.30
C SER A 37 19.25 33.59 -13.16
N PRO A 38 18.74 34.83 -13.32
CA PRO A 38 18.05 35.75 -12.38
C PRO A 38 16.55 36.01 -12.78
N GLY A 39 15.76 36.66 -11.91
CA GLY A 39 14.31 36.99 -12.12
C GLY A 39 14.03 38.09 -13.18
N PRO A 40 12.82 38.71 -13.29
CA PRO A 40 11.67 38.75 -12.35
C PRO A 40 10.23 38.72 -12.97
N VAL A 41 9.22 38.93 -12.10
CA VAL A 41 7.82 39.40 -12.29
C VAL A 41 6.71 38.43 -12.73
N GLY A 42 5.72 38.25 -11.84
CA GLY A 42 4.38 37.71 -12.15
C GLY A 42 3.63 37.20 -10.93
N PHE A 43 2.75 38.01 -10.34
CA PHE A 43 1.74 37.56 -9.37
C PHE A 43 0.60 36.85 -10.13
N GLY A 44 0.27 35.60 -9.79
CA GLY A 44 -0.96 34.94 -10.22
C GLY A 44 -0.81 33.43 -10.47
N GLY A 45 -1.34 32.62 -9.56
CA GLY A 45 -1.54 31.17 -9.72
C GLY A 45 -0.28 30.32 -9.49
N GLY A 46 -0.19 29.66 -8.32
CA GLY A 46 0.66 28.48 -8.22
C GLY A 46 0.18 27.43 -9.24
N PRO A 47 1.03 26.55 -9.76
CA PRO A 47 0.57 25.49 -10.64
C PRO A 47 -0.44 24.62 -9.87
N ALA A 48 -1.70 24.58 -10.33
CA ALA A 48 -2.71 23.66 -9.83
C ALA A 48 -2.09 22.25 -9.78
N ALA A 49 -2.21 21.56 -8.66
CA ALA A 49 -1.49 20.30 -8.51
C ALA A 49 -1.99 19.28 -9.55
N SER A 50 -1.06 18.56 -10.16
CA SER A 50 -1.39 17.55 -11.15
C SER A 50 -1.78 16.21 -10.50
N VAL A 51 -2.53 15.37 -11.23
CA VAL A 51 -2.81 13.98 -10.84
C VAL A 51 -1.54 13.23 -10.42
N GLY A 52 -0.43 13.44 -11.14
CA GLY A 52 0.86 12.82 -10.81
C GLY A 52 1.38 13.22 -9.43
N GLN A 53 1.31 14.50 -9.08
CA GLN A 53 1.75 15.00 -7.77
C GLN A 53 0.90 14.45 -6.62
N VAL A 54 -0.42 14.32 -6.81
CA VAL A 54 -1.29 13.70 -5.81
C VAL A 54 -0.95 12.22 -5.64
N ILE A 55 -0.67 11.50 -6.72
CA ILE A 55 -0.25 10.09 -6.63
C ILE A 55 1.10 9.95 -5.91
N ASP A 56 2.05 10.84 -6.15
CA ASP A 56 3.33 10.84 -5.42
C ASP A 56 3.10 11.06 -3.92
N GLN A 57 2.17 11.95 -3.54
CA GLN A 57 1.78 12.14 -2.14
C GLN A 57 1.07 10.91 -1.55
N LEU A 58 0.19 10.24 -2.31
CA LEU A 58 -0.45 8.99 -1.89
C LEU A 58 0.59 7.88 -1.69
N GLN A 59 1.62 7.81 -2.53
CA GLN A 59 2.72 6.86 -2.38
C GLN A 59 3.51 7.14 -1.09
N ALA A 60 3.78 8.41 -0.78
CA ALA A 60 4.41 8.80 0.49
C ALA A 60 3.55 8.43 1.71
N ASP A 61 2.21 8.48 1.57
CA ASP A 61 1.25 8.13 2.62
C ASP A 61 0.93 6.62 2.70
N SER A 62 1.54 5.77 1.86
CA SER A 62 1.22 4.35 1.73
C SER A 62 1.31 3.56 3.03
N ALA A 63 2.35 3.80 3.85
CA ALA A 63 2.51 3.14 5.14
C ALA A 63 1.33 3.43 6.10
N ARG A 64 0.82 4.67 6.09
CA ARG A 64 -0.35 5.06 6.88
C ARG A 64 -1.62 4.40 6.36
N MET A 65 -1.79 4.33 5.05
CA MET A 65 -2.94 3.67 4.43
C MET A 65 -2.97 2.18 4.77
N ILE A 66 -1.82 1.49 4.70
CA ILE A 66 -1.70 0.08 5.08
C ILE A 66 -2.03 -0.11 6.57
N ALA A 67 -1.48 0.74 7.45
CA ALA A 67 -1.77 0.65 8.88
C ALA A 67 -3.27 0.80 9.19
N ASN A 68 -3.95 1.77 8.56
CA ASN A 68 -5.40 1.94 8.72
C ASN A 68 -6.19 0.77 8.13
N TRP A 69 -5.79 0.28 6.96
CA TRP A 69 -6.39 -0.88 6.32
C TRP A 69 -6.32 -2.10 7.25
N VAL A 70 -5.16 -2.37 7.84
CA VAL A 70 -4.96 -3.46 8.81
C VAL A 70 -5.92 -3.32 9.98
N LEU A 71 -6.01 -2.13 10.58
CA LEU A 71 -6.91 -1.88 11.70
C LEU A 71 -8.38 -2.13 11.31
N ARG A 72 -8.77 -1.80 10.08
CA ARG A 72 -10.13 -2.03 9.58
C ARG A 72 -10.39 -3.51 9.35
N VAL A 73 -9.47 -4.20 8.69
CA VAL A 73 -9.62 -5.60 8.28
C VAL A 73 -9.52 -6.56 9.47
N ALA A 74 -8.59 -6.34 10.39
CA ALA A 74 -8.46 -7.13 11.62
C ALA A 74 -9.72 -7.05 12.52
N ASN A 75 -10.53 -6.01 12.36
CA ASN A 75 -11.78 -5.85 13.08
C ASN A 75 -13.00 -6.50 12.41
N MET A 76 -12.86 -7.07 11.21
CA MET A 76 -13.95 -7.77 10.55
C MET A 76 -14.21 -9.13 11.22
N PRO A 77 -15.48 -9.59 11.31
CA PRO A 77 -15.81 -10.86 11.95
C PRO A 77 -15.04 -12.07 11.40
N ALA A 78 -14.74 -12.08 10.09
CA ALA A 78 -14.04 -13.17 9.45
C ALA A 78 -12.58 -13.32 9.93
N PHE A 79 -11.86 -12.21 10.09
CA PHE A 79 -10.49 -12.24 10.62
C PHE A 79 -10.45 -12.52 12.11
N ARG A 80 -11.44 -12.05 12.87
CA ARG A 80 -11.58 -12.38 14.30
C ARG A 80 -11.79 -13.87 14.56
N ALA A 81 -12.32 -14.61 13.58
CA ALA A 81 -12.46 -16.06 13.66
C ALA A 81 -11.12 -16.80 13.46
N TRP A 82 -10.04 -16.08 13.10
CA TRP A 82 -8.71 -16.61 12.77
C TRP A 82 -7.66 -16.00 13.72
N PRO A 83 -7.68 -16.37 15.02
CA PRO A 83 -6.86 -15.72 16.04
C PRO A 83 -5.35 -15.95 15.87
N ASP A 84 -4.96 -16.99 15.15
CA ASP A 84 -3.56 -17.34 14.91
C ASP A 84 -2.96 -16.66 13.67
N LEU A 85 -3.76 -15.90 12.91
CA LEU A 85 -3.27 -15.17 11.74
C LEU A 85 -2.30 -14.07 12.18
N SER A 86 -1.03 -14.20 11.79
CA SER A 86 -0.03 -13.20 12.10
C SER A 86 -0.27 -11.93 11.29
N LEU A 87 0.24 -10.81 11.81
CA LEU A 87 0.20 -9.53 11.10
C LEU A 87 0.93 -9.59 9.74
N VAL A 88 1.97 -10.43 9.65
CA VAL A 88 2.76 -10.62 8.43
C VAL A 88 1.92 -11.30 7.35
N GLU A 89 1.22 -12.38 7.69
CA GLU A 89 0.32 -13.11 6.78
C GLU A 89 -0.90 -12.26 6.38
N LEU A 90 -1.42 -11.47 7.32
CA LEU A 90 -2.52 -10.54 7.04
C LEU A 90 -2.12 -9.50 5.99
N GLN A 91 -0.91 -8.93 6.10
CA GLN A 91 -0.43 -7.90 5.20
C GLN A 91 0.23 -8.45 3.94
N GLU A 92 0.35 -9.78 3.82
CA GLU A 92 1.03 -10.39 2.70
C GLU A 92 0.43 -9.89 1.37
N SER A 93 1.29 -9.43 0.46
CA SER A 93 0.98 -8.79 -0.83
C SER A 93 0.22 -7.45 -0.81
N ILE A 94 -0.35 -7.00 0.31
CA ILE A 94 -1.09 -5.72 0.40
C ILE A 94 -0.24 -4.50 0.01
N PRO A 95 1.02 -4.34 0.45
CA PRO A 95 1.86 -3.24 0.00
C PRO A 95 2.11 -3.26 -1.52
N ALA A 96 2.28 -4.45 -2.11
CA ALA A 96 2.50 -4.60 -3.54
C ALA A 96 1.23 -4.26 -4.33
N LEU A 97 0.06 -4.70 -3.85
CA LEU A 97 -1.23 -4.41 -4.45
C LEU A 97 -1.53 -2.90 -4.43
N LEU A 98 -1.38 -2.25 -3.27
CA LEU A 98 -1.56 -0.81 -3.13
C LEU A 98 -0.63 -0.03 -4.08
N ASN A 99 0.65 -0.42 -4.15
CA ASN A 99 1.60 0.23 -5.04
C ASN A 99 1.23 0.04 -6.51
N ALA A 100 0.84 -1.17 -6.92
CA ALA A 100 0.41 -1.45 -8.29
C ALA A 100 -0.85 -0.65 -8.67
N THR A 101 -1.83 -0.55 -7.76
CA THR A 101 -3.02 0.28 -7.94
C THR A 101 -2.65 1.76 -8.12
N LEU A 102 -1.77 2.32 -7.29
CA LEU A 102 -1.34 3.71 -7.41
C LEU A 102 -0.59 3.98 -8.72
N ILE A 103 0.24 3.04 -9.17
CA ILE A 103 0.94 3.14 -10.46
C ILE A 103 -0.06 3.08 -11.63
N ALA A 104 -1.04 2.17 -11.58
CA ALA A 104 -2.09 2.06 -12.59
C ALA A 104 -2.93 3.35 -12.68
N MET A 105 -3.32 3.93 -11.54
CA MET A 105 -4.02 5.22 -11.48
C MET A 105 -3.23 6.38 -12.09
N ARG A 106 -1.90 6.28 -12.18
CA ARG A 106 -1.06 7.31 -12.80
C ARG A 106 -1.26 7.36 -14.31
N SER A 107 -1.59 6.24 -14.94
CA SER A 107 -1.88 6.18 -16.38
C SER A 107 -3.23 6.86 -16.67
N PRO A 108 -3.27 7.89 -17.54
CA PRO A 108 -4.51 8.56 -17.92
C PRO A 108 -5.37 7.72 -18.86
N ASP A 109 -4.75 6.81 -19.62
CA ASP A 109 -5.42 6.04 -20.67
C ASP A 109 -4.80 4.64 -20.78
N PRO A 110 -5.44 3.62 -20.16
CA PRO A 110 -4.99 2.22 -20.23
C PRO A 110 -4.95 1.67 -21.66
N SER A 111 -5.65 2.26 -22.63
CA SER A 111 -5.59 1.81 -24.02
C SER A 111 -4.28 2.20 -24.72
N ARG A 112 -3.58 3.22 -24.22
CA ARG A 112 -2.30 3.70 -24.76
C ARG A 112 -1.10 3.13 -24.01
N ASP A 113 -1.23 2.98 -22.70
CA ASP A 113 -0.24 2.34 -21.84
C ASP A 113 -0.95 1.34 -20.90
N PRO A 114 -1.13 0.07 -21.34
CA PRO A 114 -1.85 -0.94 -20.58
C PRO A 114 -1.00 -1.56 -19.46
N GLU A 115 0.32 -1.48 -19.55
CA GLU A 115 1.27 -2.16 -18.66
C GLU A 115 1.01 -1.89 -17.16
N PRO A 116 0.74 -0.64 -16.71
CA PRO A 116 0.39 -0.36 -15.33
C PRO A 116 -0.84 -1.13 -14.83
N GLU A 117 -1.89 -1.21 -15.64
CA GLU A 117 -3.14 -1.90 -15.29
C GLU A 117 -2.96 -3.41 -15.31
N THR A 118 -2.29 -3.95 -16.33
CA THR A 118 -1.93 -5.38 -16.40
C THR A 118 -1.18 -5.84 -15.15
N ARG A 119 -0.20 -5.05 -14.69
CA ARG A 119 0.52 -5.39 -13.45
C ARG A 119 -0.36 -5.34 -12.21
N ALA A 120 -1.31 -4.40 -12.13
CA ALA A 120 -2.26 -4.36 -11.02
C ALA A 120 -3.17 -5.60 -11.02
N ILE A 121 -3.62 -6.03 -12.20
CA ILE A 121 -4.39 -7.27 -12.42
C ILE A 121 -3.59 -8.49 -11.96
N GLU A 122 -2.35 -8.66 -12.43
CA GLU A 122 -1.49 -9.81 -12.07
C GLU A 122 -1.17 -9.88 -10.56
N VAL A 123 -0.99 -8.73 -9.90
CA VAL A 123 -0.78 -8.68 -8.45
C VAL A 123 -2.07 -9.06 -7.71
N ALA A 124 -3.21 -8.56 -8.17
CA ALA A 124 -4.50 -8.84 -7.57
C ALA A 124 -4.91 -10.32 -7.73
N GLU A 125 -4.71 -10.90 -8.92
CA GLU A 125 -4.94 -12.31 -9.19
C GLU A 125 -4.12 -13.21 -8.26
N ARG A 126 -2.81 -12.94 -8.13
CA ARG A 126 -1.93 -13.67 -7.20
C ARG A 126 -2.36 -13.52 -5.76
N HIS A 127 -2.83 -12.35 -5.36
CA HIS A 127 -3.38 -12.15 -4.01
C HIS A 127 -4.63 -13.02 -3.79
N GLY A 128 -5.55 -13.07 -4.76
CA GLY A 128 -6.71 -13.96 -4.73
C GLY A 128 -6.34 -15.44 -4.63
N GLN A 129 -5.35 -15.88 -5.41
CA GLN A 129 -4.81 -17.24 -5.35
C GLN A 129 -4.20 -17.56 -3.97
N ALA A 130 -3.44 -16.62 -3.39
CA ALA A 130 -2.86 -16.79 -2.07
C ALA A 130 -3.95 -16.94 -1.00
N ARG A 131 -4.94 -16.04 -1.00
CA ARG A 131 -6.09 -16.10 -0.06
C ARG A 131 -6.89 -17.40 -0.21
N ALA A 132 -7.08 -17.91 -1.42
CA ALA A 132 -7.68 -19.22 -1.64
C ALA A 132 -6.83 -20.36 -1.07
N GLY A 133 -5.51 -20.31 -1.25
CA GLY A 133 -4.56 -21.28 -0.70
C GLY A 133 -4.59 -21.33 0.83
N ASP A 134 -4.77 -20.18 1.46
CA ASP A 134 -4.90 -20.02 2.90
C ASP A 134 -6.30 -20.36 3.43
N ALA A 135 -7.24 -20.75 2.55
CA ALA A 135 -8.65 -21.04 2.85
C ALA A 135 -9.50 -19.84 3.30
N PHE A 136 -9.12 -18.61 2.95
CA PHE A 136 -9.99 -17.45 3.18
C PHE A 136 -11.23 -17.52 2.28
N PRO A 137 -12.44 -17.25 2.81
CA PRO A 137 -13.65 -17.13 1.99
C PRO A 137 -13.55 -15.97 1.00
N ILE A 138 -14.12 -16.13 -0.20
CA ILE A 138 -14.17 -15.06 -1.21
C ILE A 138 -14.78 -13.75 -0.69
N GLY A 139 -15.77 -13.82 0.21
CA GLY A 139 -16.36 -12.63 0.82
C GLY A 139 -15.36 -11.82 1.66
N VAL A 140 -14.33 -12.47 2.21
CA VAL A 140 -13.25 -11.81 2.95
C VAL A 140 -12.32 -11.08 1.99
N LEU A 141 -11.90 -11.76 0.92
CA LEU A 141 -11.10 -11.15 -0.16
C LEU A 141 -11.79 -9.89 -0.70
N LEU A 142 -13.08 -9.96 -1.02
CA LEU A 142 -13.83 -8.79 -1.51
C LEU A 142 -13.89 -7.65 -0.48
N ALA A 143 -14.02 -7.98 0.82
CA ALA A 143 -14.00 -6.99 1.89
C ALA A 143 -12.62 -6.31 2.04
N GLU A 144 -11.52 -7.03 1.80
CA GLU A 144 -10.16 -6.47 1.78
C GLU A 144 -10.00 -5.39 0.70
N PHE A 145 -10.50 -5.65 -0.52
CA PHE A 145 -10.50 -4.67 -1.62
C PHE A 145 -11.40 -3.47 -1.33
N GLN A 146 -12.58 -3.70 -0.77
CA GLN A 146 -13.47 -2.61 -0.33
C GLN A 146 -12.81 -1.72 0.72
N ALA A 147 -12.12 -2.33 1.70
CA ALA A 147 -11.34 -1.61 2.70
C ALA A 147 -10.21 -0.79 2.08
N MET A 148 -9.48 -1.35 1.11
CA MET A 148 -8.41 -0.64 0.39
C MET A 148 -8.98 0.56 -0.38
N GLY A 149 -10.08 0.37 -1.10
CA GLY A 149 -10.77 1.44 -1.80
C GLY A 149 -11.27 2.53 -0.86
N ALA A 150 -11.74 2.18 0.34
CA ALA A 150 -12.13 3.19 1.33
C ALA A 150 -10.92 4.02 1.81
N GLU A 151 -9.78 3.39 2.09
CA GLU A 151 -8.58 4.11 2.53
C GLU A 151 -7.99 5.02 1.44
N LEU A 152 -7.99 4.57 0.18
CA LEU A 152 -7.55 5.39 -0.95
C LEU A 152 -8.45 6.61 -1.16
N ARG A 153 -9.79 6.45 -1.11
CA ARG A 153 -10.74 7.57 -1.19
C ARG A 153 -10.55 8.56 -0.06
N LEU A 154 -10.40 8.07 1.17
CA LEU A 154 -10.13 8.92 2.34
C LEU A 154 -8.80 9.66 2.18
N ALA A 155 -7.78 9.06 1.58
CA ALA A 155 -6.51 9.71 1.32
C ALA A 155 -6.62 10.79 0.24
N ILE A 156 -7.31 10.52 -0.87
CA ILE A 156 -7.62 11.52 -1.92
C ILE A 156 -8.36 12.72 -1.31
N LEU A 157 -9.41 12.46 -0.53
CA LEU A 157 -10.18 13.50 0.15
C LEU A 157 -9.34 14.31 1.13
N ARG A 158 -8.42 13.69 1.89
CA ARG A 158 -7.53 14.41 2.80
C ARG A 158 -6.61 15.38 2.05
N ILE A 159 -6.12 14.99 0.87
CA ILE A 159 -5.24 15.81 0.05
C ILE A 159 -6.01 16.97 -0.60
N SER A 160 -7.25 16.73 -1.05
CA SER A 160 -8.08 17.75 -1.69
C SER A 160 -8.85 18.65 -0.71
N ASN A 161 -8.86 18.32 0.58
CA ASN A 161 -9.73 18.98 1.56
C ASN A 161 -9.46 20.48 1.65
N GLY A 162 -10.46 21.29 1.32
CA GLY A 162 -10.43 22.74 1.47
C GLY A 162 -9.78 23.51 0.31
N ASP A 163 -9.34 22.82 -0.75
CA ASP A 163 -8.77 23.45 -1.94
C ASP A 163 -9.72 23.31 -3.16
N PRO A 164 -10.40 24.40 -3.58
CA PRO A 164 -11.25 24.39 -4.76
C PRO A 164 -10.52 24.01 -6.06
N GLU A 165 -9.21 24.26 -6.18
CA GLU A 165 -8.43 23.93 -7.37
C GLU A 165 -8.19 22.41 -7.48
N MET A 166 -8.33 21.67 -6.38
CA MET A 166 -8.12 20.22 -6.31
C MET A 166 -9.38 19.40 -6.59
N VAL A 167 -10.54 20.02 -6.76
CA VAL A 167 -11.82 19.32 -6.92
C VAL A 167 -11.84 18.46 -8.19
N GLU A 168 -11.39 19.01 -9.31
CA GLU A 168 -11.36 18.27 -10.58
C GLU A 168 -10.32 17.15 -10.57
N VAL A 169 -9.16 17.39 -9.97
CA VAL A 169 -8.10 16.38 -9.78
C VAL A 169 -8.61 15.23 -8.91
N ALA A 170 -9.31 15.53 -7.82
CA ALA A 170 -9.91 14.53 -6.95
C ALA A 170 -11.00 13.72 -7.68
N ARG A 171 -11.87 14.38 -8.46
CA ARG A 171 -12.89 13.70 -9.26
C ARG A 171 -12.27 12.77 -10.31
N GLU A 172 -11.21 13.24 -10.98
CA GLU A 172 -10.48 12.43 -11.94
C GLU A 172 -9.84 11.20 -11.28
N LEU A 173 -9.17 11.40 -10.13
CA LEU A 173 -8.58 10.31 -9.35
C LEU A 173 -9.62 9.30 -8.86
N GLU A 174 -10.80 9.74 -8.42
CA GLU A 174 -11.90 8.84 -8.03
C GLU A 174 -12.38 7.98 -9.20
N GLY A 175 -12.47 8.56 -10.40
CA GLY A 175 -12.81 7.83 -11.62
C GLY A 175 -11.75 6.78 -11.99
N ARG A 176 -10.47 7.15 -11.87
CA ARG A 176 -9.34 6.21 -12.11
C ARG A 176 -9.30 5.11 -11.05
N LEU A 177 -9.44 5.47 -9.77
CA LEU A 177 -9.47 4.54 -8.65
C LEU A 177 -10.56 3.49 -8.81
N THR A 178 -11.78 3.93 -9.14
CA THR A 178 -12.94 3.02 -9.31
C THR A 178 -12.64 2.03 -10.43
N ARG A 179 -12.22 2.49 -11.61
CA ARG A 179 -11.86 1.62 -12.73
C ARG A 179 -10.77 0.60 -12.36
N THR A 180 -9.67 1.07 -11.78
CA THR A 180 -8.52 0.22 -11.43
C THR A 180 -8.89 -0.81 -10.36
N LEU A 181 -9.66 -0.42 -9.34
CA LEU A 181 -10.09 -1.36 -8.31
C LEU A 181 -11.12 -2.36 -8.82
N ASP A 182 -12.01 -1.97 -9.72
CA ASP A 182 -12.99 -2.89 -10.31
C ASP A 182 -12.28 -4.04 -11.05
N VAL A 183 -11.33 -3.71 -11.95
CA VAL A 183 -10.58 -4.74 -12.69
C VAL A 183 -9.68 -5.58 -11.77
N ALA A 184 -9.04 -4.97 -10.78
CA ALA A 184 -8.23 -5.70 -9.80
C ALA A 184 -9.08 -6.63 -8.92
N THR A 185 -10.27 -6.18 -8.48
CA THR A 185 -11.18 -7.00 -7.67
C THR A 185 -11.70 -8.21 -8.46
N ILE A 186 -12.03 -8.01 -9.75
CA ILE A 186 -12.42 -9.10 -10.65
C ILE A 186 -11.27 -10.11 -10.78
N ALA A 187 -10.06 -9.64 -11.09
CA ALA A 187 -8.89 -10.49 -11.25
C ALA A 187 -8.58 -11.30 -9.98
N ALA A 188 -8.68 -10.67 -8.80
CA ALA A 188 -8.51 -11.37 -7.53
C ALA A 188 -9.57 -12.44 -7.30
N ALA A 189 -10.84 -12.15 -7.62
CA ALA A 189 -11.92 -13.12 -7.52
C ALA A 189 -11.72 -14.30 -8.49
N GLU A 190 -11.29 -14.03 -9.72
CA GLU A 190 -10.96 -15.06 -10.72
C GLU A 190 -9.80 -15.94 -10.23
N GLY A 191 -8.69 -15.34 -9.79
CA GLY A 191 -7.56 -16.07 -9.23
C GLY A 191 -7.93 -16.94 -8.02
N TRP A 192 -8.85 -16.45 -7.17
CA TRP A 192 -9.40 -17.24 -6.06
C TRP A 192 -10.21 -18.45 -6.56
N VAL A 193 -11.09 -18.26 -7.55
CA VAL A 193 -11.90 -19.33 -8.14
C VAL A 193 -11.01 -20.39 -8.79
N ASP A 194 -10.03 -19.99 -9.60
CA ASP A 194 -9.13 -20.90 -10.29
C ASP A 194 -8.36 -21.77 -9.31
N ARG A 195 -7.84 -21.16 -8.23
CA ARG A 195 -7.10 -21.88 -7.20
C ARG A 195 -7.94 -22.91 -6.45
N THR A 196 -9.20 -22.57 -6.16
CA THR A 196 -10.14 -23.48 -5.47
C THR A 196 -10.62 -24.62 -6.35
N GLN A 197 -10.78 -24.40 -7.66
CA GLN A 197 -11.14 -25.44 -8.62
C GLN A 197 -9.96 -26.38 -8.92
N ALA A 198 -8.73 -25.89 -8.87
CA ALA A 198 -7.51 -26.68 -9.09
C ALA A 198 -7.10 -27.57 -7.91
N ALA A 199 -7.68 -27.40 -6.72
CA ALA A 199 -7.36 -28.23 -5.56
C ALA A 199 -7.97 -29.63 -5.69
N PRO A 200 -7.20 -30.73 -5.52
CA PRO A 200 -7.76 -32.07 -5.53
C PRO A 200 -8.76 -32.23 -4.38
N ARG A 201 -9.95 -32.76 -4.69
CA ARG A 201 -11.01 -33.06 -3.72
C ARG A 201 -10.64 -34.24 -2.83
#